data_AF-E1ZWD3-F1
#
_entry.id   AF-E1ZWD3-F1
#
_cell.length_a   1.000
_cell.length_b   1.000
_cell.length_c   1.000
_cell.angle_alpha   90.00
_cell.angle_beta   90.00
_cell.angle_gamma   90.00
#
_symmetry.space_group_name_H-M   'P 1'
#
loop_
_entity.id
_entity.type
_entity.pdbx_description
1 polymer ?
#
loop_
_entity_poly.entity_id
_entity_poly.type
_entity_poly.pdbx_seq_one_letter_code
_entity_poly.pdbx_strand_id
1 'polypeptide(L)' 'LSVISSHRLIGHDFKWNKILILDEVPIYRRRLVSEMLHILSQKNSLNVQTDTSMLDASY' A
#
# COMPACT_ATOMS: atom_id res chain seq x y z
N LEU A 1 13.38 11.98 -6.95
CA LEU A 1 13.12 11.65 -5.53
C LEU A 1 12.26 10.39 -5.51
N SER A 2 12.60 9.40 -4.68
CA SER A 2 11.69 8.25 -4.50
C SER A 2 10.42 8.71 -3.76
N VAL A 3 9.32 7.96 -3.87
CA VAL A 3 8.07 8.26 -3.14
C VAL A 3 8.33 8.34 -1.62
N ILE A 4 9.14 7.41 -1.09
CA ILE A 4 9.56 7.42 0.32
C ILE A 4 10.33 8.70 0.65
N SER A 5 11.29 9.10 -0.20
CA SER A 5 12.05 10.33 0.00
C SER A 5 11.14 11.57 0.01
N SER A 6 10.14 11.63 -0.87
CA SER A 6 9.16 12.73 -0.92
C SER A 6 8.32 12.82 0.35
N HIS A 7 7.84 11.69 0.88
CA HIS A 7 7.11 11.66 2.16
C HIS A 7 7.95 12.15 3.34
N ARG A 8 9.22 11.76 3.40
CA ARG A 8 10.11 12.23 4.49
C ARG A 8 10.37 13.73 4.43
N LEU A 9 10.42 14.32 3.23
CA LEU A 9 10.60 15.76 3.06
C LEU A 9 9.41 16.58 3.59
N ILE A 10 8.20 16.04 3.58
CA ILE A 10 7.01 16.68 4.18
C ILE A 10 6.81 16.32 5.66
N GLY A 11 7.83 15.74 6.30
CA GLY A 11 7.81 15.41 7.73
C GLY A 11 7.06 14.12 8.09
N HIS A 12 6.71 13.28 7.10
CA HIS A 12 6.12 11.97 7.38
C HIS A 12 7.21 10.98 7.78
N ASP A 13 7.09 10.39 8.98
CA ASP A 13 8.04 9.41 9.51
C ASP A 13 7.44 8.00 9.55
N PHE A 14 8.24 7.01 9.19
CA PHE A 14 7.82 5.62 9.06
C PHE A 14 8.29 4.80 10.26
N LYS A 15 7.35 4.24 11.02
CA LYS A 15 7.64 3.42 12.21
C LYS A 15 7.92 1.96 11.83
N TRP A 16 9.04 1.70 11.18
CA TRP A 16 9.43 0.36 10.71
C TRP A 16 9.48 -0.72 11.80
N ASN A 17 9.79 -0.33 13.04
CA ASN A 17 9.86 -1.26 14.17
C ASN A 17 8.50 -1.49 14.86
N LYS A 18 7.43 -0.83 14.40
CA LYS A 18 6.08 -0.91 14.99
C LYS A 18 5.04 -1.17 13.91
N ILE A 19 5.33 -2.11 13.02
CA ILE A 19 4.39 -2.53 11.98
C ILE A 19 3.32 -3.42 12.63
N LEU A 20 2.06 -3.15 12.30
CA LEU A 20 0.91 -3.95 12.71
C LEU A 20 0.35 -4.66 11.47
N ILE A 21 0.10 -5.96 11.58
CA ILE A 21 -0.64 -6.71 10.55
C ILE A 21 -2.11 -6.33 10.69
N LEU A 22 -2.66 -5.60 9.71
CA LEU A 22 -4.04 -5.11 9.74
C LEU A 22 -5.05 -6.13 9.20
N ASP A 23 -4.61 -7.02 8.32
CA ASP A 23 -5.44 -8.05 7.70
C ASP A 23 -4.61 -9.31 7.45
N GLU A 24 -5.16 -10.47 7.81
CA GLU A 24 -4.55 -11.78 7.58
C GLU A 24 -5.59 -12.74 7.03
N VAL A 25 -5.58 -12.93 5.71
CA VAL A 25 -6.49 -13.84 5.02
C VAL A 25 -5.70 -15.02 4.44
N PRO A 26 -6.09 -16.28 4.73
CA PRO A 26 -5.37 -17.46 4.23
C PRO A 26 -5.57 -17.71 2.74
N ILE A 27 -6.63 -17.15 2.15
CA ILE A 27 -6.97 -17.30 0.74
C ILE A 27 -6.36 -16.16 -0.07
N TYR A 28 -5.43 -16.51 -0.98
CA TYR A 28 -4.67 -15.55 -1.79
C TYR A 28 -5.54 -14.52 -2.53
N ARG A 29 -6.54 -14.97 -3.31
CA ARG A 29 -7.41 -14.05 -4.06
C ARG A 29 -8.17 -13.05 -3.17
N ARG A 30 -8.62 -13.50 -1.99
CA ARG A 30 -9.28 -12.61 -1.03
C ARG A 30 -8.32 -11.60 -0.42
N ARG A 31 -7.09 -12.02 -0.15
CA ARG A 31 -6.01 -11.13 0.31
C ARG A 31 -5.73 -10.02 -0.71
N LEU A 32 -5.61 -10.36 -2.00
CA LEU A 32 -5.38 -9.37 -3.07
C LEU A 32 -6.51 -8.33 -3.13
N VAL A 33 -7.77 -8.78 -3.08
CA VAL A 33 -8.92 -7.85 -3.09
C VAL A 33 -8.92 -6.96 -1.85
N SER A 34 -8.66 -7.54 -0.67
CA SER A 34 -8.59 -6.78 0.59
C SER A 34 -7.48 -5.73 0.55
N GLU A 35 -6.30 -6.10 0.04
CA GLU A 35 -5.15 -5.21 -0.11
C GLU A 35 -5.46 -4.04 -1.04
N MET A 36 -6.10 -4.29 -2.19
CA MET A 36 -6.52 -3.24 -3.13
C MET A 36 -7.52 -2.27 -2.49
N LEU A 37 -8.53 -2.78 -1.80
CA LEU A 37 -9.49 -1.94 -1.07
C LEU A 37 -8.78 -1.08 -0.02
N HIS A 38 -7.82 -1.65 0.69
CA HIS A 38 -7.06 -0.91 1.71
C HIS A 38 -6.23 0.21 1.09
N ILE A 39 -5.48 -0.06 0.02
CA ILE A 39 -4.70 0.95 -0.72
C ILE A 39 -5.60 2.07 -1.24
N LEU A 40 -6.75 1.73 -1.83
CA LEU A 40 -7.71 2.72 -2.36
C LEU A 40 -8.34 3.60 -1.28
N SER A 41 -8.45 3.09 -0.05
CA SER A 41 -9.07 3.82 1.07
C SER A 41 -8.11 4.80 1.78
N GLN A 42 -6.81 4.72 1.53
CA GLN A 42 -5.81 5.53 2.24
C GLN A 42 -5.79 6.99 1.74
N LYS A 43 -5.98 7.94 2.65
CA LYS A 43 -5.94 9.39 2.32
C LYS A 43 -4.54 9.90 1.98
N ASN A 44 -3.52 9.32 2.61
CA ASN A 44 -2.10 9.65 2.41
C ASN A 44 -1.38 8.38 1.95
N SER A 45 -1.86 7.78 0.86
CA SER A 45 -1.34 6.51 0.37
C SER A 45 0.11 6.66 -0.08
N LEU A 46 0.93 5.66 0.28
CA LEU A 46 2.27 5.56 -0.28
C LEU A 46 2.22 5.09 -1.75
N ASN A 47 1.25 4.24 -2.07
CA ASN A 47 1.03 3.76 -3.42
C ASN A 47 0.02 4.69 -4.11
N VAL A 48 0.33 5.13 -5.33
CA VAL A 48 -0.61 5.84 -6.19
C VAL A 48 -1.38 4.80 -6.99
N GLN A 49 -2.67 5.00 -7.28
CA GLN A 49 -3.48 4.01 -8.01
C GLN A 49 -2.91 3.66 -9.40
N THR A 50 -2.13 4.56 -9.99
CA THR A 50 -1.40 4.31 -11.23
C THR A 50 -0.29 3.28 -11.07
N ASP A 51 0.22 3.04 -9.87
CA ASP A 51 1.28 2.06 -9.62
C ASP A 51 0.80 0.62 -9.88
N THR A 52 -0.52 0.38 -9.75
CA THR A 52 -1.14 -0.92 -10.06
C THR A 52 -1.62 -1.00 -11.52
N SER A 53 -1.46 0.05 -12.33
CA SER A 53 -1.91 0.04 -13.74
C SER A 53 -1.11 -0.90 -14.64
N MET A 54 0.13 -1.22 -14.24
CA MET A 54 0.96 -2.23 -14.89
C MET A 54 0.84 -3.62 -14.26
N LEU A 55 -0.02 -3.78 -13.23
CA LEU A 55 -0.32 -5.07 -12.67
C LEU A 55 -1.19 -5.83 -13.67
N ASP A 56 -0.72 -7.00 -14.09
CA ASP A 56 -1.38 -7.79 -15.13
C ASP A 56 -2.82 -8.12 -14.73
N ALA A 57 -3.78 -7.99 -15.66
CA ALA A 57 -5.19 -8.24 -15.37
C ALA A 57 -5.52 -9.72 -15.03
N SER A 58 -4.56 -10.63 -15.23
CA SER A 58 -4.65 -12.04 -14.84
C SER A 58 -4.19 -12.34 -13.41
N TYR A 59 -3.64 -11.35 -12.69
CA TYR A 59 -3.36 -11.43 -11.25
C TYR A 59 -4.66 -11.42 -10.42
#